data_AF-A0A3P6FKM1-F1
#
_entry.id   AF-A0A3P6FKM1-F1
#
_cell.length_a   1.000
_cell.length_b   1.000
_cell.length_c   1.000
_cell.angle_alpha   90.00
_cell.angle_beta   90.00
_cell.angle_gamma   90.00
#
_symmetry.space_group_name_H-M   'P 1'
#
loop_
_entity.id
_entity.type
_entity.pdbx_description
1 polymer ?
#
loop_
_entity_poly.entity_id
_entity_poly.type
_entity_poly.pdbx_seq_one_letter_code
_entity_poly.pdbx_strand_id
1 'polypeptide(L)'
;MDAQTQNTSLQRLQNVERRVVRVLDIAGGVMEELTNPSGPRRDLVKTLCGEFMQSIKDIQVTLREEIKSACEYRPFEKCDYNSRIANEICFHKLQYVLSQLDHLQITVGRYPSSD
;
A
#
# COMPACT_ATOMS: atom_id res chain seq x y z
N MET A 1 0.83 -12.05 -5.74
CA MET A 1 1.90 -11.61 -4.83
C MET A 1 1.53 -12.14 -3.48
N ASP A 2 2.44 -12.88 -2.86
CA ASP A 2 2.26 -13.32 -1.49
C ASP A 2 2.34 -12.10 -0.57
N ALA A 3 1.73 -12.18 0.62
CA ALA A 3 1.77 -11.09 1.60
C ALA A 3 3.21 -10.64 1.91
N GLN A 4 4.16 -11.57 1.84
CA GLN A 4 5.59 -11.30 1.99
C GLN A 4 6.15 -10.43 0.85
N THR A 5 5.74 -10.65 -0.40
CA THR A 5 6.14 -9.81 -1.54
C THR A 5 5.55 -8.39 -1.44
N GLN A 6 4.31 -8.26 -0.97
CA GLN A 6 3.70 -6.94 -0.74
C GLN A 6 4.44 -6.15 0.36
N ASN A 7 4.84 -6.83 1.44
CA ASN A 7 5.63 -6.22 2.51
C ASN A 7 6.98 -5.72 1.98
N THR A 8 7.62 -6.46 1.06
CA THR A 8 8.86 -6.01 0.41
C THR A 8 8.66 -4.83 -0.54
N SER A 9 7.56 -4.78 -1.31
CA SER A 9 7.22 -3.62 -2.16
C SER A 9 7.01 -2.35 -1.34
N LEU A 10 6.26 -2.46 -0.23
CA LEU A 10 6.01 -1.32 0.64
C LEU A 10 7.31 -0.80 1.28
N GLN A 11 8.20 -1.69 1.72
CA GLN A 11 9.53 -1.31 2.21
C GLN A 11 10.39 -0.60 1.15
N ARG A 12 10.33 -1.05 -0.11
CA ARG A 12 11.04 -0.39 -1.22
C ARG A 12 10.50 1.02 -1.47
N LEU A 13 9.18 1.19 -1.45
CA LEU A 13 8.56 2.51 -1.60
C LEU A 13 8.89 3.45 -0.43
N GLN A 14 8.91 2.94 0.81
CA GLN A 14 9.37 3.72 1.97
C GLN A 14 10.84 4.16 1.83
N ASN A 15 11.70 3.31 1.28
CA ASN A 15 13.08 3.68 1.00
C ASN A 15 13.17 4.76 -0.09
N VAL A 16 12.27 4.73 -1.09
CA VAL A 16 12.15 5.81 -2.07
C VAL A 16 11.78 7.12 -1.39
N GLU A 17 10.77 7.14 -0.51
CA GLU A 17 10.37 8.35 0.23
C GLU A 17 11.54 8.97 0.99
N ARG A 18 12.31 8.15 1.73
CA ARG A 18 13.52 8.63 2.43
C ARG A 18 14.56 9.20 1.48
N ARG A 19 14.76 8.58 0.31
CA ARG A 19 15.70 9.08 -0.70
C ARG A 19 15.23 10.41 -1.29
N VAL A 20 13.93 10.61 -1.49
CA VAL A 20 13.37 11.88 -1.97
C VAL A 20 13.67 13.01 -0.98
N VAL A 21 13.49 12.78 0.32
CA VAL A 21 13.88 13.75 1.35
C VAL A 21 15.37 14.06 1.28
N ARG A 22 16.21 13.02 1.20
CA ARG A 22 17.67 13.19 1.10
C ARG A 22 18.11 13.98 -0.14
N VAL A 23 17.42 13.82 -1.26
CA VAL A 23 17.68 14.59 -2.50
C VAL A 23 17.44 16.09 -2.27
N LEU A 24 16.41 16.46 -1.51
CA LEU A 24 16.15 17.85 -1.14
C LEU A 24 17.27 18.40 -0.25
N ASP A 25 17.75 17.61 0.71
CA ASP A 25 18.87 18.00 1.57
C ASP A 25 20.15 18.24 0.75
N ILE A 26 20.45 17.35 -0.21
CA ILE A 26 21.61 17.51 -1.11
C ILE A 26 21.47 18.78 -1.95
N ALA A 27 20.27 19.05 -2.50
CA ALA A 27 20.02 20.26 -3.26
C ALA A 27 20.22 21.53 -2.42
N GLY A 28 19.75 21.52 -1.16
CA GLY A 28 20.03 22.56 -0.18
C GLY A 28 21.53 22.77 0.05
N GLY A 29 22.28 21.69 0.26
CA GLY A 29 23.73 21.75 0.43
C GLY A 29 24.47 22.31 -0.79
N VAL A 30 24.01 22.03 -2.01
CA VAL A 30 24.54 22.66 -3.23
C VAL A 30 24.27 24.16 -3.22
N MET A 31 23.05 24.58 -2.87
CA MET A 31 22.69 26.01 -2.80
C MET A 31 23.50 26.76 -1.74
N GLU A 32 23.71 26.16 -0.57
CA GLU A 32 24.57 26.72 0.48
C GLU A 32 26.01 26.88 0.00
N GLU A 33 26.57 25.85 -0.64
CA GLU A 33 27.95 25.92 -1.14
C GLU A 33 28.10 26.96 -2.27
N LEU A 34 27.08 27.13 -3.12
CA LEU A 34 27.09 28.16 -4.17
C LEU A 34 27.04 29.60 -3.62
N THR A 35 26.50 29.78 -2.42
CA THR A 35 26.43 31.10 -1.74
C THR A 35 27.58 31.33 -0.77
N ASN A 36 28.58 30.44 -0.75
CA ASN A 36 29.75 30.54 0.12
C ASN A 36 30.50 31.88 -0.08
N PRO A 37 30.71 32.69 0.98
CA PRO A 37 31.38 33.99 0.88
C PRO A 37 32.82 33.92 0.37
N SER A 38 33.49 32.77 0.55
CA SER A 38 34.86 32.54 0.07
C SER A 38 34.90 32.02 -1.38
N GLY A 39 33.74 31.92 -2.02
CA GLY A 39 33.54 31.25 -3.30
C GLY A 39 33.25 29.75 -3.15
N PRO A 40 32.52 29.15 -4.11
CA PRO A 40 32.11 27.76 -4.04
C PRO A 40 33.28 26.78 -4.19
N ARG A 41 33.36 25.80 -3.29
CA ARG A 41 34.30 24.66 -3.40
C ARG A 41 33.83 23.73 -4.50
N ARG A 42 34.47 23.85 -5.67
CA ARG A 42 34.13 23.11 -6.89
C ARG A 42 34.04 21.60 -6.69
N ASP A 43 34.96 21.01 -5.95
CA ASP A 43 34.97 19.56 -5.71
C ASP A 43 33.76 19.12 -4.88
N LEU A 44 33.38 19.91 -3.87
CA LEU A 44 32.21 19.62 -3.05
C LEU A 44 30.92 19.75 -3.87
N VAL A 45 30.76 20.83 -4.64
CA VAL A 45 29.60 21.01 -5.54
C VAL A 45 29.49 19.85 -6.53
N LYS A 46 30.61 19.44 -7.13
CA LYS A 46 30.65 18.30 -8.06
C LYS A 46 30.20 17.00 -7.39
N THR A 47 30.68 16.73 -6.18
CA THR A 47 30.29 15.54 -5.41
C THR A 47 28.80 15.56 -5.08
N LEU A 48 28.29 16.66 -4.53
CA LEU A 48 26.87 16.81 -4.18
C LEU A 48 25.96 16.68 -5.41
N CYS A 49 26.32 17.30 -6.54
CA CYS A 49 25.59 17.12 -7.79
C CYS A 49 25.63 15.67 -8.29
N GLY A 50 26.76 14.96 -8.13
CA GLY A 50 26.87 13.54 -8.45
C GLY A 50 25.95 12.68 -7.58
N GLU A 51 25.94 12.90 -6.28
CA GLU A 51 25.08 12.20 -5.32
C GLU A 51 23.59 12.48 -5.57
N PHE A 52 23.25 13.72 -5.91
CA PHE A 52 21.90 14.12 -6.30
C PHE A 52 21.43 13.32 -7.52
N MET A 53 22.23 13.32 -8.60
CA MET A 53 21.87 12.64 -9.85
C MET A 53 21.76 11.13 -9.67
N GLN A 54 22.65 10.53 -8.89
CA GLN A 54 22.58 9.10 -8.60
C GLN A 54 21.34 8.77 -7.78
N SER A 55 21.02 9.57 -6.77
CA SER A 55 19.82 9.37 -5.93
C SER A 55 18.54 9.48 -6.75
N ILE A 56 18.44 10.46 -7.66
CA ILE A 56 17.32 10.60 -8.59
C ILE A 56 17.20 9.37 -9.49
N LYS A 57 18.31 8.87 -10.05
CA LYS A 57 18.31 7.70 -10.92
C LYS A 57 17.80 6.46 -10.18
N ASP A 58 18.26 6.24 -8.96
CA ASP A 58 17.83 5.09 -8.15
C ASP A 58 16.33 5.18 -7.81
N ILE A 59 15.84 6.37 -7.42
CA ILE A 59 14.41 6.61 -7.20
C ILE A 59 13.60 6.25 -8.45
N GLN A 60 14.01 6.73 -9.62
CA GLN A 60 13.33 6.48 -10.88
C GLN A 60 13.29 4.99 -11.25
N VAL A 61 14.39 4.27 -11.04
CA VAL A 61 14.47 2.83 -11.31
C VAL A 61 13.50 2.07 -10.41
N THR A 62 13.57 2.29 -9.08
CA THR A 62 12.68 1.60 -8.13
C THR A 62 11.21 1.90 -8.41
N LEU A 63 10.84 3.17 -8.63
CA LEU A 63 9.45 3.53 -8.93
C LEU A 63 8.96 2.87 -10.23
N ARG A 64 9.79 2.83 -11.28
CA ARG A 64 9.44 2.17 -12.54
C ARG A 64 9.16 0.68 -12.33
N GLU A 65 10.00 0.00 -11.55
CA GLU A 65 9.84 -1.42 -11.24
C GLU A 65 8.57 -1.68 -10.44
N GLU A 66 8.29 -0.88 -9.41
CA GLU A 66 7.09 -1.03 -8.58
C GLU A 66 5.81 -0.71 -9.37
N ILE A 67 5.82 0.30 -10.25
CA ILE A 67 4.69 0.58 -11.16
C ILE A 67 4.45 -0.62 -12.09
N LYS A 68 5.51 -1.16 -12.70
CA LYS A 68 5.40 -2.33 -13.57
C LYS A 68 4.82 -3.53 -12.80
N SER A 69 5.33 -3.79 -11.60
CA SER A 69 4.85 -4.87 -10.74
C SER A 69 3.38 -4.71 -10.35
N ALA A 70 2.96 -3.49 -9.99
CA ALA A 70 1.56 -3.20 -9.67
C ALA A 70 0.63 -3.44 -10.88
N CYS A 71 1.05 -3.01 -12.07
CA CYS A 71 0.32 -3.25 -13.31
C CYS A 71 0.21 -4.75 -13.66
N GLU A 72 1.25 -5.54 -13.41
CA GLU A 72 1.24 -7.00 -13.62
C GLU A 72 0.39 -7.73 -12.57
N TYR A 73 0.44 -7.27 -11.32
CA TYR A 73 -0.35 -7.86 -10.24
C TYR A 73 -1.84 -7.59 -10.43
N ARG A 74 -2.21 -6.44 -10.99
CA ARG A 74 -3.62 -5.98 -11.15
C ARG A 74 -4.41 -6.09 -9.83
N PRO A 75 -4.00 -5.35 -8.79
CA PRO A 75 -4.53 -5.50 -7.43
C PRO A 75 -6.04 -5.37 -7.35
N PHE A 76 -6.65 -4.49 -8.16
CA PHE A 76 -8.11 -4.33 -8.20
C PHE A 76 -8.83 -5.53 -8.81
N GLU A 77 -8.29 -6.10 -9.89
CA GLU A 77 -8.88 -7.27 -10.55
C GLU A 77 -8.71 -8.55 -9.73
N LYS A 78 -7.60 -8.66 -8.99
CA LYS A 78 -7.32 -9.78 -8.10
C LYS A 78 -7.82 -9.57 -6.67
N CYS A 79 -8.61 -8.52 -6.43
CA CYS A 79 -9.16 -8.23 -5.11
C CYS A 79 -10.37 -9.13 -4.83
N ASP A 80 -10.24 -10.02 -3.84
CA ASP A 80 -11.32 -10.91 -3.40
C ASP A 80 -12.27 -10.24 -2.40
N TYR A 81 -12.02 -8.97 -2.04
CA TYR A 81 -12.80 -8.23 -1.05
C TYR A 81 -14.30 -8.28 -1.33
N ASN A 82 -14.71 -7.99 -2.56
CA ASN A 82 -16.14 -7.98 -2.91
C ASN A 82 -16.77 -9.36 -2.74
N SER A 83 -16.10 -10.42 -3.18
CA SER A 83 -16.55 -11.80 -3.01
C SER A 83 -16.61 -12.19 -1.54
N ARG A 84 -15.61 -11.78 -0.74
CA ARG A 84 -15.54 -12.04 0.69
C ARG A 84 -16.68 -11.36 1.45
N ILE A 85 -16.89 -10.06 1.21
CA ILE A 85 -17.97 -9.29 1.86
C ILE A 85 -19.35 -9.81 1.42
N ALA A 86 -19.53 -10.16 0.15
CA ALA A 86 -20.78 -10.77 -0.31
C ALA A 86 -21.07 -12.09 0.42
N ASN A 87 -20.06 -12.96 0.58
CA ASN A 87 -20.18 -14.20 1.33
C ASN A 87 -20.49 -13.96 2.81
N GLU A 88 -19.84 -12.99 3.43
CA GLU A 88 -20.09 -12.61 4.83
C GLU A 88 -21.54 -12.12 5.02
N ILE A 89 -22.05 -11.30 4.11
CA ILE A 89 -23.45 -10.85 4.12
C ILE A 89 -24.40 -12.04 3.94
N CYS A 90 -24.11 -12.95 3.00
CA CYS A 90 -24.91 -14.16 2.80
C CYS A 90 -24.95 -15.04 4.05
N PHE A 91 -23.83 -15.18 4.75
CA PHE A 91 -23.76 -15.94 6.00
C PHE A 91 -24.68 -15.35 7.08
N HIS A 92 -24.63 -14.02 7.29
CA HIS A 92 -25.53 -13.36 8.24
C HIS A 92 -27.01 -13.51 7.87
N LYS A 93 -27.34 -13.45 6.57
CA LYS A 93 -28.71 -13.71 6.09
C LYS A 93 -29.16 -15.13 6.42
N LEU A 94 -28.28 -16.12 6.25
CA LEU A 94 -28.59 -17.52 6.60
C LEU A 94 -28.79 -17.70 8.10
N GLN A 95 -27.95 -17.09 8.93
CA GLN A 95 -28.12 -17.10 10.39
C GLN A 95 -29.46 -16.50 10.79
N TYR A 96 -29.86 -15.38 10.17
CA TYR A 96 -31.17 -14.78 10.41
C TYR A 96 -32.31 -15.73 10.03
N VAL A 97 -32.28 -16.33 8.84
CA VAL A 97 -33.31 -17.30 8.42
C VAL A 97 -33.39 -18.49 9.39
N LEU A 98 -32.26 -19.03 9.84
CA LEU A 98 -32.24 -20.11 10.84
C LEU A 98 -32.92 -19.67 12.14
N SER A 99 -32.59 -18.48 12.66
CA SER A 99 -33.24 -17.96 13.88
C SER A 99 -34.77 -17.84 13.72
N GLN A 100 -35.25 -17.43 12.55
CA GLN A 100 -36.68 -17.35 12.26
C GLN A 100 -37.33 -18.74 12.19
N LEU A 101 -36.64 -19.74 11.64
CA LEU A 101 -37.13 -21.12 11.60
C LEU A 101 -37.22 -21.72 13.02
N ASP A 102 -36.24 -21.46 13.87
CA ASP A 102 -36.27 -21.90 15.27
C ASP A 102 -37.48 -21.29 16.01
N HIS A 103 -37.74 -19.99 15.79
CA HIS A 103 -38.93 -19.33 16.33
C HIS A 103 -40.24 -19.94 15.82
N LEU A 104 -40.33 -20.30 14.54
CA LEU A 104 -41.49 -20.97 13.98
C LEU A 104 -41.68 -22.37 14.57
N GLN A 105 -40.61 -23.14 14.74
CA GLN A 105 -40.67 -24.48 15.34
C GLN A 105 -41.17 -24.41 16.79
N ILE A 106 -40.69 -23.45 17.58
CA ILE A 106 -41.20 -23.19 18.93
C ILE A 106 -42.68 -22.83 18.89
N THR A 107 -43.10 -22.01 17.93
CA THR A 107 -44.50 -21.59 17.78
C THR A 107 -45.41 -22.77 17.44
N VAL A 108 -45.00 -23.62 16.48
CA VAL A 108 -45.72 -24.84 16.10
C VAL A 108 -45.85 -25.79 17.30
N GLY A 109 -44.78 -26.00 18.06
CA GLY A 109 -44.80 -26.87 19.25
C GLY A 109 -45.71 -26.39 20.38
N ARG A 110 -46.21 -25.14 20.34
CA ARG A 110 -47.18 -24.59 21.30
C ARG A 110 -48.64 -24.82 20.90
N TYR A 111 -48.91 -25.23 19.66
CA TYR A 111 -50.27 -25.62 19.29
C TYR A 111 -50.60 -26.97 19.94
N PRO A 112 -51.75 -27.09 20.63
CA PRO A 112 -52.19 -28.39 21.12
C PRO A 112 -52.43 -29.32 19.93
N SER A 113 -52.05 -30.59 20.08
CA SER A 113 -52.44 -31.65 19.14
C SER A 113 -53.97 -31.60 19.01
N SER A 114 -54.47 -31.32 17.82
CA SER A 114 -55.89 -31.46 17.53
C SER A 114 -56.22 -32.95 17.53
N ASP A 115 -56.71 -33.46 18.67
CA ASP A 115 -57.49 -34.71 18.73
C ASP A 115 -58.91 -34.48 18.18
#